data_AF-A0A1J5PVB4-F1
#
_entry.id   AF-A0A1J5PVB4-F1
#
_cell.length_a   1.000
_cell.length_b   1.000
_cell.length_c   1.000
_cell.angle_alpha   90.00
_cell.angle_beta   90.00
_cell.angle_gamma   90.00
#
_symmetry.space_group_name_H-M   'P 1'
#
loop_
_entity.id
_entity.type
_entity.pdbx_description
1 polymer ?
#
loop_
_entity_poly.entity_id
_entity_poly.type
_entity_poly.pdbx_seq_one_letter_code
_entity_poly.pdbx_strand_id
1 'polypeptide(L)'
;MSDMTATGAPGLTTADGRPLKAALKRAQARAKRRAFLLVLPLLAFIVLTFILPIGQLLHESIYNPDFHDNMPKTVAWFQTHPQGTQPDEAAYAALAADLTTAAAARTVAQVGTRVNYAMPGTRSLFSSIGRKAKDLTPPFKDALIAADPQWGSADLWATMRNVSHSYTADFYLAAVDHTHDVNGNIVPVSSDQAIYVLLFERTFLLAGLITLICFVIGYPVAHLLAVLPLRSSNLLMILVLLPFWTSLLVRTTSWIALLQREGVINDLMVWLGLIDNHQRLQMIYNQAGTVVAMTHILLPFMILPLYSVMRPIPPSYARAARSLGATSWTTFRRIYFPQTLPGIGAGSMLVFILAVGYYITPALVGGASGQLISNQVAYFITGAGNNWSLGCAIAGILLAAILLLYWLYDRLVGIDNMKLG
;
A
#
# COMPACT_ATOMS: atom_id res chain seq x y z
N MET A 1 63.09 5.51 26.36
CA MET A 1 63.88 4.63 27.28
C MET A 1 62.84 3.79 28.00
N SER A 2 62.72 2.49 27.85
CA SER A 2 63.59 1.45 27.32
C SER A 2 62.68 0.29 26.94
N ASP A 3 62.82 -0.13 25.69
CA ASP A 3 62.46 -1.45 25.20
C ASP A 3 63.27 -2.48 26.00
N MET A 4 62.62 -3.48 26.63
CA MET A 4 63.22 -4.80 26.84
C MET A 4 62.25 -5.79 27.51
N THR A 5 62.09 -6.90 26.79
CA THR A 5 61.82 -8.27 27.25
C THR A 5 60.41 -8.62 27.73
N ALA A 6 59.47 -8.72 26.78
CA ALA A 6 58.52 -9.83 26.78
C ALA A 6 59.06 -10.94 25.86
N THR A 7 59.85 -11.83 26.45
CA THR A 7 60.34 -13.07 25.84
C THR A 7 59.18 -13.96 25.37
N GLY A 8 59.01 -14.03 24.06
CA GLY A 8 58.70 -15.23 23.28
C GLY A 8 57.65 -16.21 23.82
N ALA A 9 56.37 -15.88 23.68
CA ALA A 9 55.39 -16.91 23.38
C ALA A 9 55.41 -17.12 21.86
N PRO A 10 55.72 -18.33 21.33
CA PRO A 10 55.61 -18.58 19.89
C PRO A 10 54.17 -18.27 19.48
N GLY A 11 54.00 -17.27 18.62
CA GLY A 11 52.67 -16.88 18.15
C GLY A 11 51.98 -18.12 17.63
N LEU A 12 50.87 -18.52 18.27
CA LEU A 12 50.20 -19.79 18.02
C LEU A 12 50.12 -20.05 16.51
N THR A 13 50.70 -21.16 16.05
CA THR A 13 50.71 -21.57 14.65
C THR A 13 49.82 -22.79 14.46
N THR A 14 49.20 -22.91 13.29
CA THR A 14 48.53 -24.16 12.89
C THR A 14 49.57 -25.27 12.67
N ALA A 15 49.15 -26.53 12.59
CA ALA A 15 50.04 -27.68 12.32
C ALA A 15 50.94 -27.47 11.07
N ASP A 16 50.46 -26.68 10.10
CA ASP A 16 51.18 -26.32 8.86
C ASP A 16 52.13 -25.10 9.00
N GLY A 17 52.45 -24.67 10.22
CA GLY A 17 53.40 -23.56 10.48
C GLY A 17 52.88 -22.15 10.17
N ARG A 18 51.58 -21.98 9.84
CA ARG A 18 50.99 -20.67 9.54
C ARG A 18 50.53 -19.96 10.82
N PRO A 19 50.63 -18.62 10.90
CA PRO A 19 50.08 -17.87 12.04
C PRO A 19 48.58 -18.13 12.21
N LEU A 20 48.13 -18.52 13.41
CA LEU A 20 46.74 -18.89 13.70
C LEU A 20 45.75 -17.77 13.32
N LYS A 21 46.13 -16.51 13.52
CA LYS A 21 45.32 -15.34 13.14
C LYS A 21 45.02 -15.28 11.64
N ALA A 22 46.00 -15.63 10.80
CA ALA A 22 45.84 -15.65 9.35
C ALA A 22 45.01 -16.86 8.87
N ALA A 23 45.21 -18.03 9.49
CA ALA A 23 44.43 -19.23 9.22
C ALA A 23 42.95 -19.06 9.63
N LEU A 24 42.69 -18.50 10.82
CA LEU A 24 41.35 -18.20 11.32
C LEU A 24 40.60 -17.23 10.40
N LYS A 25 41.26 -16.13 9.98
CA LYS A 25 40.65 -15.15 9.07
C LYS A 25 40.27 -15.77 7.72
N ARG A 26 41.09 -16.67 7.16
CA ARG A 26 40.78 -17.40 5.91
C ARG A 26 39.64 -18.40 6.11
N ALA A 27 39.65 -19.17 7.19
CA ALA A 27 38.59 -20.12 7.52
C ALA A 27 37.26 -19.40 7.72
N GLN A 28 37.25 -18.30 8.48
CA GLN A 28 36.07 -17.44 8.68
C GLN A 28 35.58 -16.81 7.37
N ALA A 29 36.48 -16.32 6.50
CA ALA A 29 36.09 -15.78 5.20
C ALA A 29 35.46 -16.85 4.29
N ARG A 30 36.01 -18.08 4.30
CA ARG A 30 35.46 -19.21 3.54
C ARG A 30 34.10 -19.65 4.08
N ALA A 31 33.95 -19.70 5.40
CA ALA A 31 32.68 -19.98 6.07
C ALA A 31 31.64 -18.90 5.76
N LYS A 32 31.99 -17.60 5.86
CA LYS A 32 31.10 -16.48 5.49
C LYS A 32 30.68 -16.53 4.03
N ARG A 33 31.60 -16.82 3.11
CA ARG A 33 31.27 -16.97 1.68
C ARG A 33 30.34 -18.15 1.43
N ARG A 34 30.58 -19.30 2.05
CA ARG A 34 29.67 -20.46 1.96
C ARG A 34 28.29 -20.15 2.53
N ALA A 35 28.22 -19.53 3.70
CA ALA A 35 26.95 -19.10 4.31
C ALA A 35 26.21 -18.11 3.40
N PHE A 36 26.92 -17.12 2.84
CA PHE A 36 26.33 -16.17 1.90
C PHE A 36 25.82 -16.85 0.62
N LEU A 37 26.58 -17.79 0.04
CA LEU A 37 26.15 -18.54 -1.15
C LEU A 37 24.92 -19.41 -0.89
N LEU A 38 24.72 -19.91 0.34
CA LEU A 38 23.50 -20.65 0.71
C LEU A 38 22.27 -19.74 0.82
N VAL A 39 22.45 -18.48 1.23
CA VAL A 39 21.37 -17.49 1.36
C VAL A 39 21.13 -16.71 0.06
N LEU A 40 22.12 -16.67 -0.84
CA LEU A 40 22.08 -15.89 -2.08
C LEU A 40 20.84 -16.17 -2.95
N PRO A 41 20.38 -17.43 -3.17
CA PRO A 41 19.18 -17.67 -3.97
C PRO A 41 17.92 -17.05 -3.36
N LEU A 42 17.78 -17.12 -2.03
CA LEU A 42 16.65 -16.51 -1.32
C LEU A 42 16.73 -14.97 -1.38
N LEU A 43 17.92 -14.41 -1.19
CA LEU A 43 18.15 -12.97 -1.31
C LEU A 43 17.84 -12.47 -2.73
N ALA A 44 18.32 -13.18 -3.75
CA ALA A 44 18.04 -12.87 -5.15
C ALA A 44 16.54 -12.95 -5.44
N PHE A 45 15.85 -13.97 -4.93
CA PHE A 45 14.40 -14.08 -5.04
C PHE A 45 13.70 -12.86 -4.43
N ILE A 46 14.07 -12.43 -3.22
CA ILE A 46 13.48 -11.25 -2.56
C ILE A 46 13.74 -9.97 -3.37
N VAL A 47 14.97 -9.78 -3.84
CA VAL A 47 15.33 -8.60 -4.64
C VAL A 47 14.53 -8.56 -5.94
N LEU A 48 14.47 -9.68 -6.66
CA LEU A 48 13.80 -9.75 -7.96
C LEU A 48 12.27 -9.68 -7.87
N THR A 49 11.67 -10.25 -6.82
CA THR A 49 10.20 -10.36 -6.71
C THR A 49 9.54 -9.27 -5.89
N PHE A 50 10.28 -8.60 -4.99
CA PHE A 50 9.73 -7.53 -4.15
C PHE A 50 10.44 -6.20 -4.38
N ILE A 51 11.77 -6.14 -4.19
CA ILE A 51 12.49 -4.86 -4.19
C ILE A 51 12.47 -4.20 -5.57
N LEU A 52 12.74 -4.95 -6.65
CA LEU A 52 12.71 -4.41 -8.00
C LEU A 52 11.31 -3.95 -8.43
N PRO A 53 10.22 -4.73 -8.27
CA PRO A 53 8.88 -4.25 -8.59
C PRO A 53 8.45 -3.04 -7.76
N ILE A 54 8.83 -2.96 -6.48
CA ILE A 54 8.56 -1.77 -5.65
C ILE A 54 9.34 -0.56 -6.19
N GLY A 55 10.61 -0.75 -6.57
CA GLY A 55 11.42 0.32 -7.18
C GLY A 55 10.84 0.80 -8.51
N GLN A 56 10.36 -0.12 -9.35
CA GLN A 56 9.67 0.21 -10.60
C GLN A 56 8.37 0.97 -10.34
N LEU A 57 7.55 0.51 -9.38
CA LEU A 57 6.34 1.20 -8.96
C LEU A 57 6.64 2.63 -8.48
N LEU A 58 7.67 2.83 -7.65
CA LEU A 58 8.07 4.15 -7.18
C LEU A 58 8.71 5.02 -8.28
N HIS A 59 9.23 4.42 -9.35
CA HIS A 59 9.69 5.16 -10.51
C HIS A 59 8.50 5.61 -11.37
N GLU A 60 7.57 4.70 -11.67
CA GLU A 60 6.34 4.98 -12.42
C GLU A 60 5.42 6.01 -11.74
N SER A 61 5.54 6.19 -10.42
CA SER A 61 4.79 7.22 -9.69
C SER A 61 5.27 8.65 -9.95
N ILE A 62 6.49 8.82 -10.45
CA ILE A 62 7.09 10.14 -10.78
C ILE A 62 7.44 10.28 -12.26
N TYR A 63 7.40 9.19 -13.03
CA TYR A 63 7.83 9.16 -14.41
C TYR A 63 6.68 8.81 -15.35
N ASN A 64 6.44 9.67 -16.35
CA ASN A 64 5.56 9.38 -17.47
C ASN A 64 6.02 10.17 -18.72
N PRO A 65 6.61 9.49 -19.72
CA PRO A 65 7.15 10.16 -20.91
C PRO A 65 6.13 10.31 -22.05
N ASP A 66 4.88 9.86 -21.87
CA ASP A 66 3.93 9.67 -22.98
C ASP A 66 3.66 10.96 -23.79
N PHE A 67 3.64 12.12 -23.13
CA PHE A 67 3.52 13.40 -23.82
C PHE A 67 4.87 13.88 -24.35
N HIS A 68 5.91 13.85 -23.50
CA HIS A 68 7.24 14.36 -23.83
C HIS A 68 7.83 13.74 -25.10
N ASP A 69 7.79 12.41 -25.19
CA ASP A 69 8.44 11.66 -26.28
C ASP A 69 7.67 11.73 -27.59
N ASN A 70 6.35 11.94 -27.52
CA ASN A 70 5.48 12.00 -28.69
C ASN A 70 5.21 13.42 -29.19
N MET A 71 5.47 14.45 -28.37
CA MET A 71 5.26 15.87 -28.71
C MET A 71 6.54 16.72 -28.59
N PRO A 72 7.68 16.29 -29.19
CA PRO A 72 8.98 16.91 -28.94
C PRO A 72 9.07 18.37 -29.41
N LYS A 73 8.39 18.76 -30.50
CA LYS A 73 8.41 20.16 -30.98
C LYS A 73 7.58 21.06 -30.09
N THR A 74 6.43 20.58 -29.63
CA THR A 74 5.54 21.26 -28.71
C THR A 74 6.23 21.45 -27.35
N VAL A 75 6.91 20.41 -26.86
CA VAL A 75 7.75 20.46 -25.65
C VAL A 75 8.87 21.50 -25.80
N ALA A 76 9.59 21.51 -26.93
CA ALA A 76 10.63 22.50 -27.19
C ALA A 76 10.09 23.94 -27.20
N TRP A 77 8.88 24.14 -27.73
CA TRP A 77 8.20 25.44 -27.65
C TRP A 77 7.88 25.82 -26.20
N PHE A 78 7.38 24.89 -25.38
CA PHE A 78 7.13 25.14 -23.96
C PHE A 78 8.41 25.50 -23.19
N GLN A 79 9.54 24.86 -23.49
CA GLN A 79 10.82 25.13 -22.81
C GLN A 79 11.39 26.52 -23.11
N THR A 80 11.10 27.06 -24.29
CA THR A 80 11.63 28.36 -24.75
C THR A 80 10.73 29.54 -24.39
N HIS A 81 9.47 29.30 -24.03
CA HIS A 81 8.49 30.34 -23.73
C HIS A 81 8.02 30.25 -22.27
N PRO A 82 8.02 31.35 -21.49
CA PRO A 82 7.56 31.35 -20.09
C PRO A 82 6.11 30.88 -19.90
N GLN A 83 5.79 30.45 -18.69
CA GLN A 83 4.41 30.11 -18.29
C GLN A 83 3.50 31.36 -18.40
N GLY A 84 2.26 31.16 -18.83
CA GLY A 84 1.31 32.26 -19.11
C GLY A 84 1.45 32.91 -20.49
N THR A 85 2.46 32.54 -21.29
CA THR A 85 2.57 33.01 -22.68
C THR A 85 1.43 32.46 -23.52
N GLN A 86 0.68 33.33 -24.20
CA GLN A 86 -0.36 32.91 -25.13
C GLN A 86 0.24 32.16 -26.31
N PRO A 87 -0.36 31.03 -26.74
CA PRO A 87 0.15 30.25 -27.87
C PRO A 87 0.05 31.06 -29.16
N ASP A 88 1.20 31.26 -29.79
CA ASP A 88 1.36 31.91 -31.08
C ASP A 88 1.26 30.89 -32.22
N GLU A 89 1.29 31.35 -33.48
CA GLU A 89 1.20 30.46 -34.64
C GLU A 89 2.34 29.41 -34.66
N ALA A 90 3.50 29.73 -34.10
CA ALA A 90 4.61 28.77 -33.96
C ALA A 90 4.26 27.62 -32.99
N ALA A 91 3.56 27.90 -31.89
CA ALA A 91 3.05 26.88 -30.97
C ALA A 91 2.09 25.90 -31.67
N TYR A 92 1.13 26.44 -32.43
CA TYR A 92 0.15 25.63 -33.17
C TYR A 92 0.80 24.83 -34.31
N ALA A 93 1.80 25.40 -34.98
CA ALA A 93 2.58 24.70 -36.00
C ALA A 93 3.40 23.53 -35.41
N ALA A 94 4.00 23.72 -34.24
CA ALA A 94 4.72 22.67 -33.51
C ALA A 94 3.77 21.52 -33.14
N LEU A 95 2.61 21.85 -32.56
CA LEU A 95 1.58 20.88 -32.19
C LEU A 95 1.04 20.10 -33.41
N ALA A 96 0.73 20.79 -34.51
CA ALA A 96 0.25 20.13 -35.73
C ALA A 96 1.28 19.15 -36.32
N ALA A 97 2.56 19.53 -36.31
CA ALA A 97 3.65 18.69 -36.79
C ALA A 97 3.85 17.44 -35.90
N ASP A 98 3.79 17.59 -34.59
CA ASP A 98 3.87 16.48 -33.65
C ASP A 98 2.64 15.56 -33.75
N LEU A 99 1.42 16.12 -33.82
CA LEU A 99 0.18 15.35 -34.03
C LEU A 99 0.24 14.51 -35.31
N THR A 100 0.80 15.05 -36.39
CA THR A 100 0.99 14.32 -37.65
C THR A 100 1.96 13.15 -37.47
N THR A 101 3.05 13.37 -36.74
CA THR A 101 4.08 12.36 -36.46
C THR A 101 3.53 11.26 -35.54
N ALA A 102 2.88 11.65 -34.45
CA ALA A 102 2.21 10.74 -33.52
C ALA A 102 1.07 9.97 -34.19
N ALA A 103 0.34 10.57 -35.15
CA ALA A 103 -0.70 9.88 -35.92
C ALA A 103 -0.10 8.78 -36.80
N ALA A 104 1.03 9.05 -37.45
CA ALA A 104 1.77 8.05 -38.21
C ALA A 104 2.31 6.91 -37.32
N ALA A 105 2.77 7.23 -36.11
CA ALA A 105 3.26 6.25 -35.12
C ALA A 105 2.13 5.56 -34.33
N ARG A 106 0.86 5.97 -34.50
CA ARG A 106 -0.31 5.51 -33.72
C ARG A 106 -0.23 5.81 -32.21
N THR A 107 0.47 6.86 -31.82
CA THR A 107 0.68 7.25 -30.41
C THR A 107 -0.17 8.45 -29.95
N VAL A 108 -0.96 9.07 -30.84
CA VAL A 108 -1.85 10.20 -30.46
C VAL A 108 -2.79 9.87 -29.30
N ALA A 109 -3.27 8.62 -29.23
CA ALA A 109 -4.13 8.17 -28.15
C ALA A 109 -3.41 8.14 -26.79
N GLN A 110 -2.11 7.85 -26.76
CA GLN A 110 -1.30 7.88 -25.54
C GLN A 110 -1.13 9.33 -25.05
N VAL A 111 -0.78 10.25 -25.95
CA VAL A 111 -0.69 11.69 -25.67
C VAL A 111 -2.01 12.22 -25.11
N GLY A 112 -3.12 11.93 -25.80
CA GLY A 112 -4.44 12.33 -25.35
C GLY A 112 -4.82 11.72 -24.00
N THR A 113 -4.39 10.49 -23.72
CA THR A 113 -4.63 9.85 -22.42
C THR A 113 -3.85 10.54 -21.30
N ARG A 114 -2.58 10.91 -21.55
CA ARG A 114 -1.75 11.62 -20.59
C ARG A 114 -2.27 13.01 -20.22
N VAL A 115 -2.77 13.77 -21.21
CA VAL A 115 -3.43 15.07 -20.98
C VAL A 115 -4.76 14.86 -20.25
N ASN A 116 -5.49 13.81 -20.58
CA ASN A 116 -6.79 13.50 -19.97
C ASN A 116 -6.71 13.16 -18.47
N TYR A 117 -5.56 12.70 -17.97
CA TYR A 117 -5.37 12.51 -16.54
C TYR A 117 -5.45 13.83 -15.76
N ALA A 118 -5.02 14.94 -16.35
CA ALA A 118 -5.05 16.26 -15.71
C ALA A 118 -6.28 17.07 -16.12
N MET A 119 -6.77 16.91 -17.36
CA MET A 119 -7.96 17.58 -17.86
C MET A 119 -8.92 16.57 -18.51
N PRO A 120 -9.93 16.06 -17.76
CA PRO A 120 -10.91 15.11 -18.27
C PRO A 120 -11.63 15.62 -19.53
N GLY A 121 -11.86 14.74 -20.50
CA GLY A 121 -12.54 15.05 -21.77
C GLY A 121 -11.59 15.34 -22.94
N THR A 122 -10.29 15.50 -22.68
CA THR A 122 -9.30 15.80 -23.73
C THR A 122 -8.88 14.56 -24.53
N ARG A 123 -9.07 13.33 -24.05
CA ARG A 123 -8.67 12.13 -24.81
C ARG A 123 -9.35 12.06 -26.20
N SER A 124 -10.64 12.34 -26.25
CA SER A 124 -11.41 12.39 -27.51
C SER A 124 -10.92 13.50 -28.42
N LEU A 125 -10.62 14.69 -27.86
CA LEU A 125 -10.10 15.85 -28.57
C LEU A 125 -8.83 15.48 -29.37
N PHE A 126 -7.81 14.91 -28.71
CA PHE A 126 -6.59 14.44 -29.35
C PHE A 126 -6.84 13.34 -30.38
N SER A 127 -7.69 12.35 -30.03
CA SER A 127 -7.98 11.26 -30.96
C SER A 127 -8.70 11.72 -32.24
N SER A 128 -9.55 12.77 -32.13
CA SER A 128 -10.33 13.31 -33.24
C SER A 128 -9.43 14.09 -34.20
N ILE A 129 -8.55 14.93 -33.67
CA ILE A 129 -7.63 15.72 -34.49
C ILE A 129 -6.55 14.84 -35.11
N GLY A 130 -6.07 13.83 -34.38
CA GLY A 130 -5.06 12.90 -34.88
C GLY A 130 -5.46 12.19 -36.17
N ARG A 131 -6.76 11.90 -36.35
CA ARG A 131 -7.29 11.30 -37.59
C ARG A 131 -7.19 12.23 -38.80
N LYS A 132 -7.22 13.55 -38.56
CA LYS A 132 -7.20 14.61 -39.58
C LYS A 132 -5.86 15.35 -39.63
N ALA A 133 -4.86 14.93 -38.83
CA ALA A 133 -3.63 15.68 -38.63
C ALA A 133 -2.85 15.92 -39.95
N LYS A 134 -2.91 14.96 -40.87
CA LYS A 134 -2.28 15.07 -42.20
C LYS A 134 -2.92 16.10 -43.12
N ASP A 135 -4.19 16.43 -42.87
CA ASP A 135 -4.98 17.34 -43.68
C ASP A 135 -4.92 18.78 -43.15
N LEU A 136 -4.20 19.02 -42.05
CA LEU A 136 -4.02 20.35 -41.46
C LEU A 136 -3.11 21.20 -42.36
N THR A 137 -3.63 22.36 -42.77
CA THR A 137 -2.87 23.37 -43.53
C THR A 137 -2.71 24.66 -42.72
N PRO A 138 -1.64 25.44 -42.92
CA PRO A 138 -1.50 26.76 -42.32
C PRO A 138 -2.62 27.73 -42.77
N PRO A 139 -3.06 28.68 -41.91
CA PRO A 139 -2.64 28.90 -40.52
C PRO A 139 -3.21 27.83 -39.57
N PHE A 140 -2.33 27.19 -38.80
CA PHE A 140 -2.64 26.05 -37.94
C PHE A 140 -3.47 26.45 -36.72
N LYS A 141 -3.33 27.67 -36.21
CA LYS A 141 -4.16 28.18 -35.12
C LYS A 141 -5.64 28.15 -35.48
N ASP A 142 -5.99 28.75 -36.61
CA ASP A 142 -7.38 28.81 -37.07
C ASP A 142 -7.90 27.41 -37.44
N ALA A 143 -7.06 26.58 -38.08
CA ALA A 143 -7.44 25.21 -38.43
C ALA A 143 -7.75 24.33 -37.21
N LEU A 144 -6.94 24.42 -36.15
CA LEU A 144 -7.15 23.65 -34.92
C LEU A 144 -8.37 24.16 -34.13
N ILE A 145 -8.53 25.48 -33.99
CA ILE A 145 -9.69 26.08 -33.31
C ILE A 145 -11.00 25.81 -34.07
N ALA A 146 -10.97 25.81 -35.41
CA ALA A 146 -12.12 25.46 -36.24
C ALA A 146 -12.50 23.98 -36.10
N ALA A 147 -11.53 23.10 -35.82
CA ALA A 147 -11.82 21.69 -35.57
C ALA A 147 -12.49 21.47 -34.20
N ASP A 148 -12.03 22.17 -33.16
CA ASP A 148 -12.67 22.21 -31.85
C ASP A 148 -12.25 23.49 -31.09
N PRO A 149 -13.20 24.30 -30.56
CA PRO A 149 -12.87 25.52 -29.81
C PRO A 149 -11.94 25.31 -28.61
N GLN A 150 -11.91 24.10 -28.02
CA GLN A 150 -11.08 23.78 -26.86
C GLN A 150 -9.57 23.93 -27.15
N TRP A 151 -9.13 23.84 -28.42
CA TRP A 151 -7.74 24.10 -28.81
C TRP A 151 -7.31 25.57 -28.61
N GLY A 152 -8.26 26.50 -28.45
CA GLY A 152 -8.02 27.89 -28.09
C GLY A 152 -7.96 28.15 -26.58
N SER A 153 -8.25 27.14 -25.74
CA SER A 153 -8.34 27.35 -24.29
C SER A 153 -6.96 27.46 -23.63
N ALA A 154 -6.78 28.47 -22.79
CA ALA A 154 -5.55 28.65 -22.01
C ALA A 154 -5.30 27.44 -21.08
N ASP A 155 -6.38 26.88 -20.52
CA ASP A 155 -6.33 25.72 -19.62
C ASP A 155 -5.73 24.47 -20.29
N LEU A 156 -6.11 24.19 -21.55
CA LEU A 156 -5.56 23.05 -22.29
C LEU A 156 -4.06 23.23 -22.54
N TRP A 157 -3.63 24.43 -22.94
CA TRP A 157 -2.21 24.72 -23.19
C TRP A 157 -1.39 24.70 -21.90
N ALA A 158 -1.92 25.21 -20.80
CA ALA A 158 -1.29 25.09 -19.48
C ALA A 158 -1.20 23.61 -19.04
N THR A 159 -2.26 22.83 -19.27
CA THR A 159 -2.26 21.39 -18.99
C THR A 159 -1.21 20.66 -19.82
N MET A 160 -1.16 20.89 -21.13
CA MET A 160 -0.16 20.30 -22.03
C MET A 160 1.27 20.65 -21.59
N ARG A 161 1.49 21.89 -21.14
CA ARG A 161 2.77 22.33 -20.59
C ARG A 161 3.12 21.58 -19.30
N ASN A 162 2.19 21.46 -18.36
CA ASN A 162 2.44 20.75 -17.10
C ASN A 162 2.78 19.27 -17.35
N VAL A 163 2.07 18.61 -18.26
CA VAL A 163 2.33 17.20 -18.61
C VAL A 163 3.53 16.99 -19.53
N SER A 164 4.18 18.06 -20.00
CA SER A 164 5.31 17.99 -20.93
C SER A 164 6.60 17.47 -20.30
N HIS A 165 6.69 17.49 -18.96
CA HIS A 165 7.84 16.97 -18.24
C HIS A 165 7.72 15.45 -18.01
N SER A 166 8.75 14.68 -18.40
CA SER A 166 8.76 13.23 -18.17
C SER A 166 8.82 12.87 -16.69
N TYR A 167 9.46 13.70 -15.87
CA TYR A 167 9.46 13.56 -14.42
C TYR A 167 8.55 14.62 -13.80
N THR A 168 7.59 14.19 -12.99
CA THR A 168 6.58 15.08 -12.39
C THR A 168 6.15 14.62 -11.00
N ALA A 169 5.78 15.57 -10.15
CA ALA A 169 5.13 15.33 -8.86
C ALA A 169 3.59 15.37 -8.96
N ASP A 170 3.03 15.63 -10.13
CA ASP A 170 1.58 15.82 -10.34
C ASP A 170 0.76 14.62 -9.86
N PHE A 171 1.27 13.40 -10.02
CA PHE A 171 0.56 12.20 -9.58
C PHE A 171 0.44 12.13 -8.05
N TYR A 172 1.44 12.63 -7.32
CA TYR A 172 1.38 12.73 -5.87
C TYR A 172 0.47 13.88 -5.43
N LEU A 173 0.49 15.02 -6.13
CA LEU A 173 -0.46 16.12 -5.89
C LEU A 173 -1.90 15.66 -6.12
N ALA A 174 -2.16 14.97 -7.22
CA ALA A 174 -3.46 14.40 -7.52
C ALA A 174 -3.88 13.38 -6.45
N ALA A 175 -2.97 12.54 -5.97
CA ALA A 175 -3.26 11.58 -4.90
C ALA A 175 -3.60 12.23 -3.54
N VAL A 176 -3.31 13.52 -3.35
CA VAL A 176 -3.72 14.33 -2.19
C VAL A 176 -4.78 15.37 -2.55
N ASP A 177 -5.55 15.15 -3.61
CA ASP A 177 -6.66 15.99 -4.07
C ASP A 177 -6.24 17.44 -4.44
N HIS A 178 -5.04 17.62 -5.00
CA HIS A 178 -4.52 18.90 -5.50
C HIS A 178 -4.13 18.83 -6.99
N THR A 179 -4.13 19.97 -7.67
CA THR A 179 -3.71 20.13 -9.07
C THR A 179 -3.01 21.49 -9.26
N HIS A 180 -2.46 21.73 -10.46
CA HIS A 180 -1.90 23.02 -10.85
C HIS A 180 -2.94 23.87 -11.60
N ASP A 181 -3.01 25.16 -11.27
CA ASP A 181 -3.77 26.14 -12.06
C ASP A 181 -3.02 26.55 -13.35
N VAL A 182 -3.63 27.44 -14.14
CA VAL A 182 -3.06 27.99 -15.39
C VAL A 182 -1.71 28.69 -15.16
N ASN A 183 -1.51 29.26 -13.97
CA ASN A 183 -0.31 29.97 -13.58
C ASN A 183 0.75 29.06 -12.94
N GLY A 184 0.44 27.77 -12.74
CA GLY A 184 1.33 26.80 -12.10
C GLY A 184 1.24 26.75 -10.58
N ASN A 185 0.31 27.47 -9.96
CA ASN A 185 0.10 27.40 -8.51
C ASN A 185 -0.62 26.09 -8.15
N ILE A 186 -0.27 25.52 -6.99
CA ILE A 186 -0.95 24.35 -6.45
C ILE A 186 -2.28 24.80 -5.83
N VAL A 187 -3.38 24.22 -6.33
CA VAL A 187 -4.75 24.51 -5.90
C VAL A 187 -5.48 23.20 -5.57
N PRO A 188 -6.40 23.19 -4.61
CA PRO A 188 -7.24 22.01 -4.36
C PRO A 188 -8.13 21.74 -5.57
N VAL A 189 -8.39 20.46 -5.84
CA VAL A 189 -9.36 20.06 -6.86
C VAL A 189 -10.78 20.36 -6.37
N SER A 190 -11.75 20.46 -7.28
CA SER A 190 -13.16 20.64 -6.93
C SER A 190 -13.67 19.56 -5.95
N SER A 191 -14.63 19.92 -5.10
CA SER A 191 -15.19 19.05 -4.06
C SER A 191 -15.72 17.72 -4.59
N ASP A 192 -16.20 17.69 -5.83
CA ASP A 192 -16.76 16.49 -6.47
C ASP A 192 -15.68 15.50 -6.93
N GLN A 193 -14.44 15.96 -7.08
CA GLN A 193 -13.29 15.16 -7.51
C GLN A 193 -12.33 14.85 -6.36
N ALA A 194 -12.39 15.60 -5.25
CA ALA A 194 -11.57 15.41 -4.06
C ALA A 194 -12.02 14.16 -3.26
N ILE A 195 -11.52 12.99 -3.67
CA ILE A 195 -11.90 11.70 -3.09
C ILE A 195 -10.75 10.99 -2.37
N TYR A 196 -9.50 11.24 -2.74
CA TYR A 196 -8.40 10.37 -2.31
C TYR A 196 -8.02 10.58 -0.85
N VAL A 197 -7.97 11.81 -0.37
CA VAL A 197 -7.67 12.11 1.04
C VAL A 197 -8.73 11.48 1.95
N LEU A 198 -10.00 11.62 1.57
CA LEU A 198 -11.12 10.96 2.26
C LEU A 198 -10.96 9.43 2.29
N LEU A 199 -10.55 8.82 1.17
CA LEU A 199 -10.31 7.38 1.10
C LEU A 199 -9.10 6.95 1.94
N PHE A 200 -8.03 7.75 2.00
CA PHE A 200 -6.90 7.50 2.90
C PHE A 200 -7.37 7.51 4.35
N GLU A 201 -8.02 8.58 4.80
CA GLU A 201 -8.53 8.69 6.16
C GLU A 201 -9.45 7.52 6.54
N ARG A 202 -10.41 7.18 5.66
CA ARG A 202 -11.28 6.01 5.84
C ARG A 202 -10.49 4.72 5.96
N THR A 203 -9.45 4.54 5.16
CA THR A 203 -8.59 3.35 5.21
C THR A 203 -7.86 3.23 6.54
N PHE A 204 -7.24 4.31 7.01
CA PHE A 204 -6.54 4.32 8.30
C PHE A 204 -7.51 4.10 9.47
N LEU A 205 -8.67 4.76 9.47
CA LEU A 205 -9.68 4.61 10.51
C LEU A 205 -10.28 3.20 10.54
N LEU A 206 -10.63 2.65 9.38
CA LEU A 206 -11.18 1.30 9.29
C LEU A 206 -10.16 0.22 9.63
N ALA A 207 -8.92 0.34 9.15
CA ALA A 207 -7.85 -0.57 9.53
C ALA A 207 -7.60 -0.52 11.04
N GLY A 208 -7.59 0.67 11.65
CA GLY A 208 -7.49 0.84 13.09
C GLY A 208 -8.66 0.19 13.85
N LEU A 209 -9.89 0.43 13.40
CA LEU A 209 -11.10 -0.16 13.98
C LEU A 209 -11.08 -1.70 13.90
N ILE A 210 -10.78 -2.26 12.73
CA ILE A 210 -10.70 -3.72 12.52
C ILE A 210 -9.60 -4.30 13.40
N THR A 211 -8.44 -3.64 13.49
CA THR A 211 -7.33 -4.06 14.37
C THR A 211 -7.76 -4.07 15.83
N LEU A 212 -8.48 -3.03 16.28
CA LEU A 212 -9.01 -2.94 17.63
C LEU A 212 -10.01 -4.07 17.92
N ILE A 213 -10.96 -4.33 17.02
CA ILE A 213 -11.94 -5.42 17.19
C ILE A 213 -11.23 -6.78 17.21
N CYS A 214 -10.28 -7.01 16.29
CA CYS A 214 -9.45 -8.21 16.28
C CYS A 214 -8.68 -8.37 17.59
N PHE A 215 -8.15 -7.29 18.17
CA PHE A 215 -7.48 -7.33 19.47
C PHE A 215 -8.45 -7.68 20.60
N VAL A 216 -9.60 -7.00 20.67
CA VAL A 216 -10.62 -7.22 21.72
C VAL A 216 -11.13 -8.66 21.72
N ILE A 217 -11.33 -9.26 20.54
CA ILE A 217 -11.78 -10.66 20.40
C ILE A 217 -10.60 -11.64 20.50
N GLY A 218 -9.47 -11.32 19.87
CA GLY A 218 -8.31 -12.20 19.75
C GLY A 218 -7.56 -12.37 21.07
N TYR A 219 -7.53 -11.35 21.94
CA TYR A 219 -6.87 -11.41 23.24
C TYR A 219 -7.44 -12.48 24.17
N PRO A 220 -8.76 -12.54 24.46
CA PRO A 220 -9.32 -13.59 25.29
C PRO A 220 -9.17 -14.98 24.67
N VAL A 221 -9.28 -15.10 23.34
CA VAL A 221 -9.08 -16.38 22.63
C VAL A 221 -7.63 -16.86 22.76
N ALA A 222 -6.65 -15.98 22.54
CA ALA A 222 -5.24 -16.29 22.70
C ALA A 222 -4.88 -16.65 24.15
N HIS A 223 -5.45 -15.94 25.13
CA HIS A 223 -5.28 -16.25 26.55
C HIS A 223 -5.85 -17.64 26.88
N LEU A 224 -7.04 -17.96 26.38
CA LEU A 224 -7.66 -19.27 26.57
C LEU A 224 -6.78 -20.39 26.00
N LEU A 225 -6.29 -20.24 24.77
CA LEU A 225 -5.35 -21.15 24.13
C LEU A 225 -4.07 -21.32 24.96
N ALA A 226 -3.52 -20.22 25.49
CA ALA A 226 -2.29 -20.25 26.27
C ALA A 226 -2.42 -21.05 27.58
N VAL A 227 -3.59 -21.02 28.23
CA VAL A 227 -3.82 -21.66 29.54
C VAL A 227 -4.32 -23.11 29.41
N LEU A 228 -4.99 -23.48 28.31
CA LEU A 228 -5.56 -24.81 28.14
C LEU A 228 -4.50 -25.93 28.03
N PRO A 229 -4.87 -27.18 28.38
CA PRO A 229 -4.05 -28.36 28.12
C PRO A 229 -3.68 -28.44 26.63
N LEU A 230 -2.48 -28.96 26.34
CA LEU A 230 -1.91 -28.93 24.98
C LEU A 230 -2.84 -29.55 23.92
N ARG A 231 -3.55 -30.64 24.25
CA ARG A 231 -4.50 -31.28 23.32
C ARG A 231 -5.65 -30.36 22.94
N SER A 232 -6.31 -29.75 23.92
CA SER A 232 -7.44 -28.83 23.70
C SER A 232 -6.99 -27.54 23.03
N SER A 233 -5.83 -27.00 23.42
CA SER A 233 -5.22 -25.84 22.77
C SER A 233 -4.94 -26.11 21.28
N ASN A 234 -4.36 -27.27 20.96
CA ASN A 234 -4.07 -27.63 19.57
C ASN A 234 -5.35 -27.80 18.74
N LEU A 235 -6.41 -28.40 19.30
CA LEU A 235 -7.69 -28.54 18.61
C LEU A 235 -8.31 -27.16 18.31
N LEU A 236 -8.36 -26.26 19.30
CA LEU A 236 -8.89 -24.92 19.09
C LEU A 236 -8.00 -24.10 18.15
N MET A 237 -6.68 -24.28 18.19
CA MET A 237 -5.76 -23.65 17.24
C MET A 237 -6.04 -24.12 15.80
N ILE A 238 -6.34 -25.41 15.60
CA ILE A 238 -6.76 -25.92 14.28
C ILE A 238 -8.03 -25.21 13.82
N LEU A 239 -9.02 -24.99 14.68
CA LEU A 239 -10.24 -24.25 14.33
C LEU A 239 -9.95 -22.78 13.96
N VAL A 240 -9.02 -22.13 14.66
CA VAL A 240 -8.57 -20.75 14.33
C VAL A 240 -7.84 -20.72 12.99
N LEU A 241 -7.11 -21.78 12.64
CA LEU A 241 -6.35 -21.87 11.40
C LEU A 241 -7.14 -22.40 10.21
N LEU A 242 -8.27 -23.06 10.45
CA LEU A 242 -9.15 -23.62 9.41
C LEU A 242 -9.49 -22.62 8.30
N PRO A 243 -9.77 -21.34 8.58
CA PRO A 243 -10.05 -20.35 7.54
C PRO A 243 -8.92 -20.15 6.52
N PHE A 244 -7.66 -20.44 6.85
CA PHE A 244 -6.53 -20.32 5.90
C PHE A 244 -6.57 -21.35 4.78
N TRP A 245 -7.20 -22.50 5.02
CA TRP A 245 -7.34 -23.59 4.05
C TRP A 245 -8.47 -23.33 3.06
N THR A 246 -9.31 -22.34 3.34
CA THR A 246 -10.43 -21.95 2.49
C THR A 246 -10.06 -20.72 1.67
N SER A 247 -10.50 -20.69 0.41
CA SER A 247 -10.26 -19.54 -0.47
C SER A 247 -10.86 -18.26 0.10
N LEU A 248 -10.12 -17.16 0.00
CA LEU A 248 -10.59 -15.83 0.39
C LEU A 248 -11.92 -15.47 -0.29
N LEU A 249 -12.06 -15.79 -1.59
CA LEU A 249 -13.27 -15.49 -2.35
C LEU A 249 -14.46 -16.25 -1.81
N VAL A 250 -14.30 -17.54 -1.49
CA VAL A 250 -15.37 -18.37 -0.92
C VAL A 250 -15.80 -17.82 0.43
N ARG A 251 -14.87 -17.49 1.32
CA ARG A 251 -15.21 -16.87 2.61
C ARG A 251 -15.96 -15.55 2.43
N THR A 252 -15.54 -14.74 1.47
CA THR A 252 -16.16 -13.43 1.20
C THR A 252 -17.58 -13.61 0.65
N THR A 253 -17.80 -14.54 -0.28
CA THR A 253 -19.15 -14.84 -0.80
C THR A 253 -20.05 -15.50 0.23
N SER A 254 -19.51 -16.31 1.15
CA SER A 254 -20.27 -16.81 2.31
C SER A 254 -20.72 -15.67 3.22
N TRP A 255 -19.84 -14.70 3.53
CA TRP A 255 -20.24 -13.50 4.26
C TRP A 255 -21.26 -12.66 3.52
N ILE A 256 -21.16 -12.60 2.18
CA ILE A 256 -22.17 -11.93 1.36
C ILE A 256 -23.55 -12.55 1.59
N ALA A 257 -23.67 -13.87 1.48
CA ALA A 257 -24.93 -14.58 1.69
C ALA A 257 -25.48 -14.43 3.13
N LEU A 258 -24.60 -14.43 4.13
CA LEU A 258 -24.99 -14.30 5.55
C LEU A 258 -25.49 -12.90 5.92
N LEU A 259 -24.84 -11.84 5.39
CA LEU A 259 -25.08 -10.43 5.74
C LEU A 259 -26.11 -9.75 4.82
N GLN A 260 -26.58 -10.44 3.78
CA GLN A 260 -27.68 -9.93 2.96
C GLN A 260 -28.94 -9.67 3.78
N ARG A 261 -29.83 -8.82 3.23
CA ARG A 261 -31.08 -8.44 3.89
C ARG A 261 -31.95 -9.66 4.21
N GLU A 262 -32.04 -10.60 3.27
CA GLU A 262 -32.69 -11.91 3.45
C GLU A 262 -31.69 -13.01 3.84
N GLY A 263 -30.58 -12.64 4.48
CA GLY A 263 -29.55 -13.57 4.93
C GLY A 263 -29.86 -14.17 6.31
N VAL A 264 -29.14 -15.25 6.63
CA VAL A 264 -29.29 -16.03 7.87
C VAL A 264 -29.21 -15.18 9.14
N ILE A 265 -28.36 -14.15 9.15
CA ILE A 265 -28.19 -13.30 10.34
C ILE A 265 -29.46 -12.47 10.60
N ASN A 266 -30.04 -11.88 9.56
CA ASN A 266 -31.30 -11.16 9.67
C ASN A 266 -32.44 -12.12 10.04
N ASP A 267 -32.51 -13.32 9.44
CA ASP A 267 -33.53 -14.32 9.77
C ASP A 267 -33.48 -14.73 11.24
N LEU A 268 -32.27 -14.95 11.78
CA LEU A 268 -32.09 -15.28 13.18
C LEU A 268 -32.51 -14.13 14.10
N MET A 269 -32.22 -12.87 13.73
CA MET A 269 -32.64 -11.71 14.50
C MET A 269 -34.17 -11.54 14.50
N VAL A 270 -34.83 -11.79 13.37
CA VAL A 270 -36.30 -11.80 13.27
C VAL A 270 -36.88 -12.94 14.12
N TRP A 271 -36.30 -14.14 14.03
CA TRP A 271 -36.73 -15.30 14.79
C TRP A 271 -36.58 -15.11 16.32
N LEU A 272 -35.51 -14.44 16.75
CA LEU A 272 -35.30 -14.07 18.16
C LEU A 272 -36.19 -12.90 18.63
N GLY A 273 -36.97 -12.28 17.74
CA GLY A 273 -37.81 -11.12 18.05
C GLY A 273 -37.02 -9.83 18.31
N LEU A 274 -35.76 -9.75 17.87
CA LEU A 274 -34.92 -8.55 18.02
C LEU A 274 -35.28 -7.46 17.00
N ILE A 275 -35.75 -7.86 15.81
CA ILE A 275 -36.16 -6.95 14.72
C ILE A 275 -37.42 -7.49 14.04
N ASP A 276 -38.26 -6.58 13.55
CA ASP A 276 -39.41 -6.96 12.73
C ASP A 276 -39.00 -7.31 11.29
N ASN A 277 -39.85 -8.10 10.62
CA ASN A 277 -39.62 -8.54 9.24
C ASN A 277 -39.52 -7.37 8.24
N HIS A 278 -40.09 -6.20 8.57
CA HIS A 278 -40.00 -5.00 7.76
C HIS A 278 -38.76 -4.13 8.03
N GLN A 279 -38.07 -4.36 9.17
CA GLN A 279 -36.94 -3.56 9.65
C GLN A 279 -35.59 -4.29 9.53
N ARG A 280 -35.49 -5.22 8.57
CA ARG A 280 -34.27 -5.98 8.31
C ARG A 280 -33.10 -5.06 7.98
N LEU A 281 -31.98 -5.27 8.66
CA LEU A 281 -30.82 -4.38 8.60
C LEU A 281 -30.03 -4.63 7.30
N GLN A 282 -29.63 -3.55 6.64
CA GLN A 282 -28.68 -3.62 5.54
C GLN A 282 -27.26 -3.75 6.13
N MET A 283 -26.75 -4.99 6.23
CA MET A 283 -25.43 -5.27 6.80
C MET A 283 -24.34 -5.49 5.71
N ILE A 284 -24.69 -5.24 4.45
CA ILE A 284 -23.83 -5.47 3.29
C ILE A 284 -23.90 -4.33 2.29
N TYR A 285 -22.86 -4.22 1.47
CA TYR A 285 -22.59 -3.11 0.56
C TYR A 285 -22.42 -1.79 1.33
N ASN A 286 -21.84 -1.90 2.52
CA ASN A 286 -21.50 -0.77 3.37
C ASN A 286 -20.28 -1.05 4.24
N GLN A 287 -19.86 0.00 4.96
CA GLN A 287 -18.74 -0.04 5.91
C GLN A 287 -18.85 -1.14 6.98
N ALA A 288 -20.05 -1.41 7.51
CA ALA A 288 -20.24 -2.40 8.56
C ALA A 288 -19.94 -3.82 8.06
N GLY A 289 -20.40 -4.17 6.85
CA GLY A 289 -20.11 -5.44 6.21
C GLY A 289 -18.61 -5.66 6.00
N THR A 290 -17.89 -4.62 5.56
CA THR A 290 -16.42 -4.65 5.45
C THR A 290 -15.77 -4.96 6.80
N VAL A 291 -16.15 -4.26 7.87
CA VAL A 291 -15.57 -4.45 9.21
C VAL A 291 -15.80 -5.88 9.71
N VAL A 292 -17.01 -6.41 9.57
CA VAL A 292 -17.35 -7.78 10.03
C VAL A 292 -16.56 -8.83 9.27
N ALA A 293 -16.60 -8.78 7.94
CA ALA A 293 -15.93 -9.78 7.10
C ALA A 293 -14.41 -9.74 7.28
N MET A 294 -13.81 -8.54 7.30
CA MET A 294 -12.37 -8.38 7.50
C MET A 294 -11.93 -8.77 8.92
N THR A 295 -12.73 -8.49 9.95
CA THR A 295 -12.44 -8.94 11.32
C THR A 295 -12.30 -10.46 11.36
N HIS A 296 -13.27 -11.20 10.82
CA HIS A 296 -13.19 -12.66 10.77
C HIS A 296 -11.97 -13.17 10.01
N ILE A 297 -11.67 -12.56 8.86
CA ILE A 297 -10.54 -12.96 8.01
C ILE A 297 -9.19 -12.68 8.70
N LEU A 298 -9.07 -11.57 9.42
CA LEU A 298 -7.83 -11.10 10.01
C LEU A 298 -7.62 -11.57 11.46
N LEU A 299 -8.66 -12.06 12.13
CA LEU A 299 -8.61 -12.51 13.53
C LEU A 299 -7.48 -13.51 13.82
N PRO A 300 -7.19 -14.52 12.97
CA PRO A 300 -6.09 -15.45 13.23
C PRO A 300 -4.71 -14.77 13.28
N PHE A 301 -4.51 -13.70 12.51
CA PHE A 301 -3.27 -12.93 12.49
C PHE A 301 -3.06 -12.10 13.77
N MET A 302 -4.12 -11.81 14.52
CA MET A 302 -4.01 -11.26 15.88
C MET A 302 -3.73 -12.36 16.91
N ILE A 303 -4.41 -13.50 16.80
CA ILE A 303 -4.31 -14.60 17.78
C ILE A 303 -2.91 -15.21 17.81
N LEU A 304 -2.27 -15.43 16.65
CA LEU A 304 -0.99 -16.13 16.60
C LEU A 304 0.15 -15.41 17.33
N PRO A 305 0.41 -14.10 17.09
CA PRO A 305 1.45 -13.37 17.83
C PRO A 305 1.13 -13.20 19.32
N LEU A 306 -0.16 -13.07 19.69
CA LEU A 306 -0.55 -13.04 21.09
C LEU A 306 -0.27 -14.39 21.76
N TYR A 307 -0.68 -15.49 21.14
CA TYR A 307 -0.48 -16.84 21.66
C TYR A 307 1.01 -17.18 21.84
N SER A 308 1.87 -16.80 20.87
CA SER A 308 3.31 -17.07 20.93
C SER A 308 4.00 -16.38 22.11
N VAL A 309 3.51 -15.20 22.52
CA VAL A 309 4.02 -14.46 23.69
C VAL A 309 3.34 -14.91 24.98
N MET A 310 2.05 -15.26 24.94
CA MET A 310 1.28 -15.66 26.12
C MET A 310 1.64 -17.06 26.64
N ARG A 311 1.87 -18.03 25.74
CA ARG A 311 2.10 -19.43 26.10
C ARG A 311 3.35 -19.66 26.96
N PRO A 312 4.49 -18.98 26.71
CA PRO A 312 5.70 -19.15 27.54
C PRO A 312 5.60 -18.52 28.93
N ILE A 313 4.60 -17.67 29.22
CA ILE A 313 4.50 -16.96 30.50
C ILE A 313 4.26 -17.97 31.64
N PRO A 314 5.18 -18.09 32.62
CA PRO A 314 5.03 -19.04 33.72
C PRO A 314 3.78 -18.75 34.57
N PRO A 315 2.91 -19.74 34.81
CA PRO A 315 1.75 -19.58 35.70
C PRO A 315 2.14 -19.27 37.15
N SER A 316 3.41 -19.50 37.53
CA SER A 316 3.96 -19.16 38.85
C SER A 316 3.88 -17.67 39.16
N TYR A 317 3.99 -16.78 38.17
CA TYR A 317 3.86 -15.33 38.38
C TYR A 317 2.49 -14.95 38.92
N ALA A 318 1.43 -15.54 38.36
CA ALA A 318 0.07 -15.30 38.81
C ALA A 318 -0.22 -15.97 40.17
N ARG A 319 0.48 -17.06 40.52
CA ARG A 319 0.38 -17.67 41.85
C ARG A 319 1.08 -16.82 42.91
N ALA A 320 2.30 -16.36 42.64
CA ALA A 320 3.08 -15.52 43.54
C ALA A 320 2.36 -14.21 43.87
N ALA A 321 1.75 -13.57 42.87
CA ALA A 321 0.96 -12.35 43.05
C ALA A 321 -0.21 -12.55 44.02
N ARG A 322 -0.97 -13.64 43.83
CA ARG A 322 -2.12 -13.98 44.68
C ARG A 322 -1.70 -14.33 46.11
N SER A 323 -0.56 -14.99 46.29
CA SER A 323 0.02 -15.25 47.61
C SER A 323 0.42 -13.97 48.36
N LEU A 324 0.72 -12.88 47.65
CA LEU A 324 0.98 -11.55 48.23
C LEU A 324 -0.30 -10.71 48.45
N GLY A 325 -1.48 -11.32 48.32
CA GLY A 325 -2.78 -10.66 48.52
C GLY A 325 -3.33 -9.93 47.29
N ALA A 326 -2.73 -10.07 46.11
CA ALA A 326 -3.25 -9.43 44.90
C ALA A 326 -4.53 -10.13 44.40
N THR A 327 -5.54 -9.35 44.03
CA THR A 327 -6.75 -9.86 43.35
C THR A 327 -6.43 -10.35 41.93
N SER A 328 -7.30 -11.17 41.34
CA SER A 328 -7.13 -11.66 39.95
C SER A 328 -7.00 -10.53 38.94
N TRP A 329 -7.79 -9.46 39.10
CA TRP A 329 -7.70 -8.26 38.25
C TRP A 329 -6.36 -7.54 38.40
N THR A 330 -5.87 -7.40 39.64
CA THR A 330 -4.56 -6.77 39.91
C THR A 330 -3.43 -7.58 39.32
N THR A 331 -3.49 -8.91 39.48
CA THR A 331 -2.53 -9.86 38.90
C THR A 331 -2.52 -9.76 37.38
N PHE A 332 -3.70 -9.73 36.75
CA PHE A 332 -3.81 -9.57 35.31
C PHE A 332 -3.21 -8.25 34.84
N ARG A 333 -3.69 -7.11 35.35
CA ARG A 333 -3.32 -5.78 34.84
C ARG A 333 -1.87 -5.40 35.12
N ARG A 334 -1.31 -5.79 36.28
CA ARG A 334 0.05 -5.37 36.68
C ARG A 334 1.14 -6.38 36.35
N ILE A 335 0.81 -7.66 36.16
CA ILE A 335 1.82 -8.71 35.99
C ILE A 335 1.66 -9.38 34.63
N TYR A 336 0.46 -9.88 34.31
CA TYR A 336 0.26 -10.63 33.07
C TYR A 336 0.21 -9.73 31.83
N PHE A 337 -0.66 -8.72 31.83
CA PHE A 337 -0.90 -7.83 30.68
C PHE A 337 0.37 -7.13 30.17
N PRO A 338 1.25 -6.56 31.03
CA PRO A 338 2.49 -5.93 30.56
C PRO A 338 3.43 -6.90 29.85
N GLN A 339 3.46 -8.18 30.24
CA GLN A 339 4.27 -9.20 29.58
C GLN A 339 3.72 -9.58 28.19
N THR A 340 2.44 -9.31 27.94
CA THR A 340 1.81 -9.56 26.63
C THR A 340 1.97 -8.41 25.63
N LEU A 341 2.47 -7.23 26.06
CA LEU A 341 2.62 -6.05 25.21
C LEU A 341 3.38 -6.30 23.90
N PRO A 342 4.49 -7.06 23.86
CA PRO A 342 5.16 -7.37 22.58
C PRO A 342 4.27 -8.15 21.61
N GLY A 343 3.43 -9.06 22.13
CA GLY A 343 2.47 -9.83 21.34
C GLY A 343 1.32 -8.98 20.83
N ILE A 344 0.82 -8.05 21.67
CA ILE A 344 -0.20 -7.06 21.27
C ILE A 344 0.35 -6.18 20.16
N GLY A 345 1.57 -5.68 20.32
CA GLY A 345 2.25 -4.86 19.32
C GLY A 345 2.41 -5.58 17.99
N ALA A 346 2.97 -6.79 18.01
CA ALA A 346 3.20 -7.58 16.80
C ALA A 346 1.89 -7.96 16.10
N GLY A 347 0.88 -8.42 16.86
CA GLY A 347 -0.43 -8.77 16.31
C GLY A 347 -1.19 -7.58 15.75
N SER A 348 -1.17 -6.45 16.47
CA SER A 348 -1.84 -5.22 16.02
C SER A 348 -1.20 -4.65 14.77
N MET A 349 0.14 -4.58 14.72
CA MET A 349 0.85 -4.10 13.54
C MET A 349 0.59 -5.01 12.32
N LEU A 350 0.65 -6.33 12.51
CA LEU A 350 0.40 -7.28 11.43
C LEU A 350 -1.03 -7.16 10.88
N VAL A 351 -2.04 -7.12 11.74
CA VAL A 351 -3.44 -6.97 11.32
C VAL A 351 -3.66 -5.61 10.66
N PHE A 352 -3.07 -4.55 11.20
CA PHE A 352 -3.20 -3.21 10.65
C PHE A 352 -2.64 -3.11 9.23
N ILE A 353 -1.40 -3.57 9.02
CA ILE A 353 -0.75 -3.58 7.69
C ILE A 353 -1.58 -4.39 6.69
N LEU A 354 -2.07 -5.56 7.10
CA LEU A 354 -2.92 -6.40 6.24
C LEU A 354 -4.25 -5.72 5.93
N ALA A 355 -4.88 -5.06 6.90
CA ALA A 355 -6.15 -4.37 6.71
C ALA A 355 -6.04 -3.18 5.75
N VAL A 356 -4.97 -2.38 5.85
CA VAL A 356 -4.73 -1.23 4.97
C VAL A 356 -4.58 -1.66 3.50
N GLY A 357 -3.85 -2.75 3.25
CA GLY A 357 -3.62 -3.26 1.89
C GLY A 357 -4.77 -4.12 1.32
N TYR A 358 -5.84 -4.36 2.09
CA TYR A 358 -6.90 -5.27 1.69
C TYR A 358 -7.83 -4.62 0.67
N TYR A 359 -7.97 -5.19 -0.53
CA TYR A 359 -8.86 -4.65 -1.57
C TYR A 359 -10.02 -5.58 -1.95
N ILE A 360 -9.83 -6.90 -1.93
CA ILE A 360 -10.79 -7.88 -2.45
C ILE A 360 -12.10 -7.87 -1.63
N THR A 361 -12.01 -8.02 -0.31
CA THR A 361 -13.21 -8.05 0.56
C THR A 361 -13.96 -6.71 0.57
N PRO A 362 -13.31 -5.55 0.72
CA PRO A 362 -13.98 -4.25 0.55
C PRO A 362 -14.67 -4.08 -0.80
N ALA A 363 -14.04 -4.54 -1.90
CA ALA A 363 -14.64 -4.46 -3.23
C ALA A 363 -15.95 -5.26 -3.34
N LEU A 364 -16.04 -6.39 -2.63
CA LEU A 364 -17.18 -7.31 -2.71
C LEU A 364 -18.27 -7.04 -1.68
N VAL A 365 -17.91 -6.57 -0.48
CA VAL A 365 -18.83 -6.44 0.67
C VAL A 365 -19.09 -4.98 1.05
N GLY A 366 -18.19 -4.06 0.69
CA GLY A 366 -18.18 -2.69 1.21
C GLY A 366 -19.08 -1.69 0.49
N GLY A 367 -19.50 -1.96 -0.76
CA GLY A 367 -20.23 -0.96 -1.56
C GLY A 367 -19.48 0.37 -1.65
N ALA A 368 -20.19 1.49 -1.81
CA ALA A 368 -19.56 2.81 -1.91
C ALA A 368 -18.98 3.32 -0.57
N SER A 369 -19.61 3.00 0.56
CA SER A 369 -19.17 3.50 1.87
C SER A 369 -18.05 2.68 2.51
N GLY A 370 -17.87 1.44 2.07
CA GLY A 370 -16.81 0.54 2.56
C GLY A 370 -15.62 0.39 1.62
N GLN A 371 -15.52 1.21 0.56
CA GLN A 371 -14.35 1.26 -0.33
C GLN A 371 -13.14 1.90 0.38
N LEU A 372 -11.97 1.31 0.16
CA LEU A 372 -10.68 1.73 0.70
C LEU A 372 -9.77 2.26 -0.42
N ILE A 373 -8.68 2.94 -0.05
CA ILE A 373 -7.71 3.46 -1.01
C ILE A 373 -7.06 2.35 -1.86
N SER A 374 -6.92 1.14 -1.30
CA SER A 374 -6.45 -0.06 -1.99
C SER A 374 -7.34 -0.44 -3.19
N ASN A 375 -8.65 -0.18 -3.11
CA ASN A 375 -9.58 -0.37 -4.23
C ASN A 375 -9.25 0.58 -5.37
N GLN A 376 -8.85 1.81 -5.06
CA GLN A 376 -8.48 2.80 -6.06
C GLN A 376 -7.16 2.47 -6.77
N VAL A 377 -6.19 1.94 -6.02
CA VAL A 377 -4.95 1.40 -6.60
C VAL A 377 -5.27 0.30 -7.62
N ALA A 378 -6.12 -0.66 -7.23
CA ALA A 378 -6.56 -1.72 -8.14
C ALA A 378 -7.32 -1.17 -9.35
N TYR A 379 -8.20 -0.18 -9.16
CA TYR A 379 -8.94 0.44 -10.25
C TYR A 379 -8.02 1.06 -11.31
N PHE A 380 -6.93 1.71 -10.90
CA PHE A 380 -5.99 2.35 -11.82
C PHE A 380 -5.01 1.38 -12.49
N ILE A 381 -4.66 0.29 -11.81
CA ILE A 381 -3.71 -0.72 -12.31
C ILE A 381 -4.40 -1.77 -13.20
N THR A 382 -5.56 -2.27 -12.80
CA THR A 382 -6.24 -3.41 -13.47
C THR A 382 -7.53 -3.03 -14.19
N GLY A 383 -8.08 -1.85 -13.94
CA GLY A 383 -9.42 -1.46 -14.34
C GLY A 383 -9.51 -0.46 -15.50
N ALA A 384 -10.67 0.22 -15.57
CA ALA A 384 -11.03 1.17 -16.63
C ALA A 384 -10.30 2.53 -16.54
N GLY A 385 -9.69 2.84 -15.40
CA GLY A 385 -8.99 4.13 -15.19
C GLY A 385 -7.71 4.26 -15.99
N ASN A 386 -7.00 3.13 -16.22
CA ASN A 386 -5.76 3.03 -17.00
C ASN A 386 -4.76 4.17 -16.74
N ASN A 387 -4.65 4.66 -15.50
CA ASN A 387 -3.70 5.70 -15.07
C ASN A 387 -2.69 5.08 -14.12
N TRP A 388 -1.72 4.39 -14.71
CA TRP A 388 -0.75 3.58 -13.97
C TRP A 388 0.08 4.43 -13.00
N SER A 389 0.54 5.60 -13.44
CA SER A 389 1.38 6.50 -12.63
C SER A 389 0.65 7.04 -11.40
N LEU A 390 -0.64 7.41 -11.52
CA LEU A 390 -1.45 7.80 -10.36
C LEU A 390 -1.68 6.62 -9.40
N GLY A 391 -1.98 5.43 -9.92
CA GLY A 391 -2.10 4.22 -9.10
C GLY A 391 -0.81 3.93 -8.32
N CYS A 392 0.35 4.10 -8.98
CA CYS A 392 1.67 3.96 -8.37
C CYS A 392 1.95 5.05 -7.31
N ALA A 393 1.54 6.30 -7.54
CA ALA A 393 1.69 7.37 -6.57
C ALA A 393 0.85 7.12 -5.31
N ILE A 394 -0.42 6.73 -5.46
CA ILE A 394 -1.29 6.36 -4.34
C ILE A 394 -0.68 5.19 -3.54
N ALA A 395 -0.23 4.14 -4.24
CA ALA A 395 0.45 3.01 -3.60
C ALA A 395 1.76 3.42 -2.93
N GLY A 396 2.51 4.36 -3.50
CA GLY A 396 3.74 4.92 -2.95
C GLY A 396 3.50 5.70 -1.64
N ILE A 397 2.44 6.52 -1.59
CA ILE A 397 2.02 7.20 -0.34
C ILE A 397 1.65 6.16 0.72
N LEU A 398 0.88 5.14 0.34
CA LEU A 398 0.47 4.07 1.26
C LEU A 398 1.68 3.31 1.81
N LEU A 399 2.65 2.98 0.95
CA LEU A 399 3.90 2.33 1.34
C LEU A 399 4.71 3.21 2.30
N ALA A 400 4.88 4.50 1.99
CA ALA A 400 5.58 5.45 2.86
C ALA A 400 4.92 5.55 4.23
N ALA A 401 3.58 5.61 4.28
CA ALA A 401 2.83 5.64 5.53
C ALA A 401 3.01 4.35 6.35
N ILE A 402 2.98 3.18 5.70
CA ILE A 402 3.22 1.89 6.38
C ILE A 402 4.65 1.80 6.91
N LEU A 403 5.64 2.22 6.13
CA LEU A 403 7.05 2.22 6.57
C LEU A 403 7.26 3.17 7.74
N LEU A 404 6.63 4.35 7.72
CA LEU A 404 6.67 5.31 8.83
C LEU A 404 6.05 4.71 10.10
N LEU A 405 4.89 4.05 9.99
CA LEU A 405 4.23 3.39 11.12
C LEU A 405 5.06 2.23 11.66
N TYR A 406 5.65 1.42 10.78
CA TYR A 406 6.56 0.35 11.16
C TYR A 406 7.79 0.89 11.90
N TRP A 407 8.41 1.95 11.38
CA TRP A 407 9.56 2.61 12.02
C TRP A 407 9.18 3.19 13.39
N LEU A 408 8.02 3.83 13.51
CA LEU A 408 7.54 4.37 14.78
C LEU A 408 7.29 3.24 15.80
N TYR A 409 6.70 2.14 15.35
CA TYR A 409 6.48 0.96 16.18
C TYR A 409 7.79 0.34 16.68
N ASP A 410 8.76 0.14 15.78
CA ASP A 410 10.07 -0.39 16.14
C ASP A 410 10.76 0.52 17.17
N ARG A 411 10.67 1.84 16.98
CA ARG A 411 11.22 2.83 17.91
C ARG A 411 10.57 2.80 19.30
N LEU A 412 9.26 2.56 19.38
CA LEU A 412 8.48 2.57 20.63
C LEU A 412 8.56 1.24 21.39
N VAL A 413 8.52 0.11 20.68
CA VAL A 413 8.49 -1.23 21.28
C VAL A 413 9.90 -1.80 21.46
N GLY A 414 10.86 -1.35 20.65
CA GLY A 414 12.25 -1.78 20.71
C GLY A 414 12.37 -3.26 20.37
N ILE A 415 12.25 -3.62 19.08
CA ILE A 415 12.45 -5.01 18.63
C ILE A 415 13.87 -5.49 18.98
N ASP A 416 14.83 -4.57 19.15
CA ASP A 416 16.19 -4.85 19.66
C ASP A 416 16.21 -5.47 21.08
N ASN A 417 15.14 -5.34 21.88
CA ASN A 417 14.99 -6.03 23.17
C ASN A 417 14.30 -7.40 23.05
N MET A 418 13.73 -7.73 21.89
CA MET A 418 13.27 -9.07 21.59
C MET A 418 14.49 -9.90 21.22
N LYS A 419 15.10 -10.55 22.22
CA LYS A 419 16.05 -11.64 21.99
C LYS A 419 15.36 -12.72 21.15
N LEU A 420 15.53 -12.64 19.82
CA LEU A 420 15.47 -13.81 18.96
C LEU A 420 16.57 -14.73 19.49
N GLY A 421 16.15 -15.88 20.00
CA GLY A 421 16.92 -16.77 20.89
C GLY A 421 18.31 -17.13 20.42
#